data_AF-A0AAD9KAE2-F1
#
_entry.id   AF-A0AAD9KAE2-F1
#
_cell.length_a   1.000
_cell.length_b   1.000
_cell.length_c   1.000
_cell.angle_alpha   90.00
_cell.angle_beta   90.00
_cell.angle_gamma   90.00
#
_symmetry.space_group_name_H-M   'P 1'
#
loop_
_entity.id
_entity.type
_entity.pdbx_description
1 polymer ?
#
loop_
_entity_poly.entity_id
_entity_poly.type
_entity_poly.pdbx_seq_one_letter_code
_entity_poly.pdbx_strand_id
1 'polypeptide(L)'
;MDKYAPTVYRTLNGVFSVYKPFGFTMKESCVSLQVKLAKELNTMKTRPVRERVLIHEENLHSGLPITTTAPDLSDHPLVMAIGEGRRYLKGIARSRYIRTYHVTGQLGIATQDFTPTGRIIQQMTYDHVTHGKMDRVIAAMQASHQKFMFEATGLSRDSQEAYEIASHGLIRPDIKQAGPVVFGMKCIHFEPPEFILEIHSVNEDCTYLRRIVHLLAAGMKTGAVCTQIRRIRYGKFTLAHALLQKHWKSEHILDCIENCRSLVDWNNLSRDLQSNEVNFIKDKGDNETDLEKK
;
A
#
# COMPACT_ATOMS: atom_id res chain seq x y z
N MET A 1 12.03 -23.50 25.24
CA MET A 1 12.47 -24.22 24.02
C MET A 1 13.31 -23.26 23.20
N ASP A 2 14.59 -23.53 23.03
CA ASP A 2 15.49 -22.69 22.21
C ASP A 2 15.00 -22.66 20.77
N LYS A 3 14.49 -21.50 20.33
CA LYS A 3 14.01 -21.31 18.96
C LYS A 3 15.21 -21.24 18.02
N TYR A 4 15.21 -22.06 16.98
CA TYR A 4 16.25 -22.08 15.94
C TYR A 4 15.92 -21.05 14.85
N ALA A 5 16.79 -20.06 14.68
CA ALA A 5 16.53 -18.89 13.84
C ALA A 5 16.18 -19.25 12.38
N PRO A 6 16.85 -20.21 11.71
CA PRO A 6 16.49 -20.60 10.35
C PRO A 6 15.09 -21.21 10.20
N THR A 7 14.59 -21.93 11.21
CA THR A 7 13.22 -22.49 11.18
C THR A 7 12.19 -21.38 11.30
N VAL A 8 12.42 -20.43 12.21
CA VAL A 8 11.56 -19.24 12.37
C VAL A 8 11.60 -18.39 11.09
N TYR A 9 12.77 -18.17 10.52
CA TYR A 9 12.92 -17.40 9.28
C TYR A 9 12.14 -18.01 8.10
N ARG A 10 12.17 -19.34 7.94
CA ARG A 10 11.42 -20.03 6.88
C ARG A 10 9.91 -19.90 7.05
N THR A 11 9.42 -19.92 8.29
CA THR A 11 7.99 -19.82 8.61
C THR A 11 7.46 -18.40 8.50
N LEU A 12 8.32 -17.38 8.60
CA LEU A 12 7.98 -15.97 8.35
C LEU A 12 7.73 -15.64 6.86
N ASN A 13 7.87 -16.61 5.94
CA ASN A 13 7.56 -16.39 4.54
C ASN A 13 6.03 -16.37 4.32
N GLY A 14 5.45 -15.18 4.28
CA GLY A 14 4.02 -15.01 4.09
C GLY A 14 3.60 -13.54 3.91
N VAL A 15 2.28 -13.32 3.94
CA VAL A 15 1.69 -11.99 3.88
C VAL A 15 0.85 -11.78 5.13
N PHE A 16 1.02 -10.61 5.75
CA PHE A 16 0.25 -10.19 6.92
C PHE A 16 -0.03 -8.69 6.85
N SER A 17 -1.05 -8.24 7.59
CA SER A 17 -1.43 -6.83 7.64
C SER A 17 -0.73 -6.12 8.79
N VAL A 18 -0.27 -4.89 8.55
CA VAL A 18 0.46 -4.08 9.54
C VAL A 18 -0.23 -2.74 9.72
N TYR A 19 -0.36 -2.31 10.97
CA TYR A 19 -0.77 -0.95 11.28
C TYR A 19 0.41 0.01 11.09
N LYS A 20 0.22 0.99 10.21
CA LYS A 20 1.18 2.05 9.95
C LYS A 20 0.80 3.30 10.75
N PRO A 21 1.66 3.80 11.66
CA PRO A 21 1.40 5.02 12.42
C PRO A 21 1.45 6.28 11.52
N PHE A 22 0.82 7.36 12.00
CA PHE A 22 0.88 8.67 11.35
C PHE A 22 2.32 9.21 11.32
N GLY A 23 2.67 9.95 10.26
CA GLY A 23 4.00 10.57 10.09
C GLY A 23 5.10 9.64 9.57
N PHE A 24 4.88 8.32 9.51
CA PHE A 24 5.84 7.39 8.92
C PHE A 24 5.54 7.15 7.45
N THR A 25 6.55 6.87 6.63
CA THR A 25 6.39 6.32 5.29
C THR A 25 6.24 4.80 5.34
N MET A 26 5.71 4.20 4.26
CA MET A 26 5.66 2.73 4.16
C MET A 26 7.07 2.13 4.14
N LYS A 27 8.04 2.85 3.56
CA LYS A 27 9.45 2.43 3.48
C LYS A 27 10.07 2.37 4.87
N GLU A 28 9.90 3.42 5.68
CA GLU A 28 10.39 3.46 7.07
C GLU A 28 9.73 2.39 7.93
N SER A 29 8.42 2.16 7.77
CA SER A 29 7.72 1.08 8.47
C SER A 29 8.29 -0.29 8.12
N CYS A 30 8.60 -0.53 6.84
CA CYS A 30 9.25 -1.77 6.40
C CYS A 30 10.67 -1.90 6.97
N VAL A 31 11.48 -0.85 6.93
CA VAL A 31 12.85 -0.85 7.47
C VAL A 31 12.82 -1.11 8.98
N SER A 32 11.92 -0.45 9.71
CA SER A 32 11.76 -0.64 11.15
C SER A 32 11.35 -2.08 11.49
N LEU A 33 10.41 -2.65 10.75
CA LEU A 33 10.01 -4.05 10.90
C LEU A 33 11.16 -5.01 10.60
N GLN A 34 11.92 -4.75 9.53
CA GLN A 34 13.08 -5.53 9.14
C GLN A 34 14.16 -5.53 10.22
N VAL A 35 14.50 -4.35 10.75
CA VAL A 35 15.49 -4.21 11.82
C VAL A 35 15.05 -4.92 13.10
N LYS A 36 13.77 -4.83 13.47
CA LYS A 36 13.24 -5.53 14.66
C LYS A 36 13.31 -7.05 14.49
N LEU A 37 12.85 -7.57 13.35
CA LEU A 37 12.90 -9.00 13.05
C LEU A 37 14.33 -9.53 13.02
N ALA A 38 15.26 -8.80 12.41
CA ALA A 38 16.64 -9.23 12.35
C ALA A 38 17.31 -9.23 13.72
N LYS A 39 17.05 -8.20 14.55
CA LYS A 39 17.51 -8.19 15.94
C LYS A 39 16.98 -9.40 16.71
N GLU A 40 15.70 -9.70 16.57
CA GLU A 40 15.06 -10.85 17.23
C GLU A 40 15.66 -12.19 16.75
N LEU A 41 15.79 -12.40 15.45
CA LEU A 41 16.39 -13.61 14.88
C LEU A 41 17.87 -13.76 15.30
N ASN A 42 18.59 -12.66 15.44
CA ASN A 42 19.98 -12.67 15.89
C ASN A 42 20.13 -12.99 17.39
N THR A 43 19.06 -12.87 18.19
CA THR A 43 19.05 -13.34 19.60
C THR A 43 18.73 -14.83 19.74
N MET A 44 18.30 -15.48 18.65
CA MET A 44 17.96 -16.91 18.63
C MET A 44 19.19 -17.76 18.31
N LYS A 45 19.08 -19.08 18.50
CA LYS A 45 20.15 -20.02 18.13
C LYS A 45 20.32 -20.01 16.60
N THR A 46 21.48 -19.59 16.13
CA THR A 46 21.85 -19.57 14.70
C THR A 46 22.69 -20.79 14.33
N ARG A 47 22.86 -21.02 13.02
CA ARG A 47 23.80 -22.05 12.54
C ARG A 47 25.25 -21.54 12.75
N PRO A 48 26.22 -22.41 13.05
CA PRO A 48 27.62 -21.99 13.09
C PRO A 48 28.05 -21.51 11.70
N VAL A 49 28.94 -20.50 11.66
CA VAL A 49 29.50 -19.94 10.43
C VAL A 49 30.21 -21.06 9.68
N ARG A 50 29.82 -21.31 8.43
CA ARG A 50 30.45 -22.32 7.60
C ARG A 50 31.80 -21.82 7.11
N GLU A 51 32.78 -22.71 7.03
CA GLU A 51 34.02 -22.43 6.31
C GLU A 51 33.79 -22.72 4.82
N ARG A 52 34.14 -21.76 3.97
CA ARG A 52 34.14 -21.89 2.52
C ARG A 52 35.58 -22.07 2.05
N VAL A 53 35.78 -23.04 1.17
CA VAL A 53 37.06 -23.23 0.49
C VAL A 53 37.19 -22.19 -0.61
N LEU A 54 38.18 -21.31 -0.48
CA LEU A 54 38.65 -20.39 -1.51
C LEU A 54 39.73 -21.09 -2.32
N ILE A 55 39.53 -21.13 -3.63
CA ILE A 55 40.50 -21.68 -4.57
C ILE A 55 41.25 -20.49 -5.15
N HIS A 56 42.55 -20.39 -4.85
CA HIS A 56 43.43 -19.38 -5.41
C HIS A 56 44.09 -19.95 -6.67
N GLU A 57 43.95 -19.24 -7.79
CA GLU A 57 44.61 -19.61 -9.05
C GLU A 57 46.06 -19.14 -9.09
N GLU A 58 46.88 -19.45 -8.09
CA GLU A 58 48.32 -19.14 -8.19
C GLU A 58 49.18 -20.23 -7.56
N ASN A 59 49.68 -21.12 -8.43
CA ASN A 59 50.94 -21.82 -8.21
C ASN A 59 51.58 -22.04 -9.58
N LEU A 60 52.43 -21.09 -10.01
CA LEU A 60 53.08 -21.09 -11.34
C LEU A 60 54.05 -22.26 -11.53
N HIS A 61 54.25 -23.13 -10.53
CA HIS A 61 55.27 -24.19 -10.54
C HIS A 61 54.75 -25.62 -10.31
N SER A 62 53.54 -25.83 -9.78
CA SER A 62 53.03 -27.18 -9.44
C SER A 62 51.73 -27.60 -10.15
N GLY A 63 51.08 -26.68 -10.88
CA GLY A 63 49.88 -26.97 -11.67
C GLY A 63 48.63 -27.33 -10.85
N LEU A 64 48.69 -27.26 -9.51
CA LEU A 64 47.57 -27.54 -8.61
C LEU A 64 47.10 -26.25 -7.93
N PRO A 65 45.78 -26.00 -7.85
CA PRO A 65 45.25 -24.81 -7.21
C PRO A 65 45.43 -24.85 -5.69
N ILE A 66 45.77 -23.71 -5.08
CA ILE A 66 45.89 -23.57 -3.62
C ILE A 66 44.50 -23.40 -3.04
N THR A 67 44.14 -24.22 -2.04
CA THR A 67 42.87 -24.12 -1.32
C THR A 67 43.09 -23.52 0.06
N THR A 68 42.40 -22.42 0.36
CA THR A 68 42.40 -21.76 1.68
C THR A 68 40.99 -21.79 2.24
N THR A 69 40.79 -22.18 3.50
CA THR A 69 39.48 -22.04 4.15
C THR A 69 39.30 -20.63 4.69
N ALA A 70 38.16 -20.02 4.37
CA ALA A 70 37.75 -18.72 4.90
C ALA A 70 36.31 -18.79 5.42
N PRO A 71 35.95 -18.05 6.48
CA PRO A 71 34.57 -18.03 6.97
C PRO A 71 33.62 -17.46 5.91
N ASP A 72 32.50 -18.14 5.67
CA ASP A 72 31.43 -17.65 4.81
C ASP A 72 30.69 -16.51 5.51
N LEU A 73 31.03 -15.28 5.11
CA LEU A 73 30.45 -14.07 5.68
C LEU A 73 28.93 -13.96 5.42
N SER A 74 28.38 -14.73 4.48
CA SER A 74 26.92 -14.82 4.26
C SER A 74 26.18 -15.38 5.48
N ASP A 75 26.88 -16.15 6.32
CA ASP A 75 26.38 -16.71 7.57
C ASP A 75 26.68 -15.84 8.79
N HIS A 76 27.35 -14.70 8.58
CA HIS A 76 27.71 -13.79 9.65
C HIS A 76 26.46 -13.02 10.12
N PRO A 77 26.22 -12.86 11.45
CA PRO A 77 25.05 -12.17 12.00
C PRO A 77 24.91 -10.68 11.61
N LEU A 78 25.91 -10.13 10.91
CA LEU A 78 25.89 -8.78 10.35
C LEU A 78 25.31 -8.71 8.92
N VAL A 79 25.07 -9.86 8.27
CA VAL A 79 24.48 -9.94 6.93
C VAL A 79 22.97 -10.19 7.05
N MET A 80 22.16 -9.21 6.64
CA MET A 80 20.71 -9.22 6.79
C MET A 80 20.01 -9.39 5.43
N ALA A 81 19.32 -10.52 5.23
CA ALA A 81 18.38 -10.70 4.12
C ALA A 81 17.01 -11.10 4.69
N ILE A 82 15.95 -10.41 4.25
CA ILE A 82 14.58 -10.65 4.75
C ILE A 82 13.65 -10.98 3.59
N GLY A 83 13.37 -12.28 3.47
CA GLY A 83 12.16 -12.91 2.94
C GLY A 83 11.79 -12.69 1.47
N GLU A 84 11.03 -13.63 0.92
CA GLU A 84 10.46 -13.52 -0.43
C GLU A 84 9.04 -12.94 -0.45
N GLY A 85 8.42 -12.66 0.72
CA GLY A 85 7.04 -12.19 0.84
C GLY A 85 6.71 -10.93 0.03
N ARG A 86 7.71 -10.09 -0.27
CA ARG A 86 7.58 -8.93 -1.18
C ARG A 86 7.16 -9.33 -2.60
N ARG A 87 7.47 -10.55 -3.06
CA ARG A 87 7.07 -11.05 -4.38
C ARG A 87 5.54 -11.17 -4.50
N TYR A 88 4.87 -11.53 -3.42
CA TYR A 88 3.41 -11.66 -3.36
C TYR A 88 2.66 -10.31 -3.34
N LEU A 89 3.31 -9.23 -2.89
CA LEU A 89 2.70 -7.89 -2.87
C LEU A 89 2.31 -7.40 -4.27
N LYS A 90 3.05 -7.82 -5.31
CA LYS A 90 2.71 -7.50 -6.70
C LYS A 90 1.40 -8.15 -7.12
N GLY A 91 1.21 -9.43 -6.82
CA GLY A 91 -0.05 -10.14 -7.09
C GLY A 91 -1.23 -9.58 -6.29
N ILE A 92 -1.00 -9.19 -5.02
CA ILE A 92 -2.05 -8.58 -4.19
C ILE A 92 -2.42 -7.17 -4.65
N ALA A 93 -1.47 -6.40 -5.17
CA ALA A 93 -1.75 -5.13 -5.81
C ALA A 93 -2.53 -5.30 -7.12
N ARG A 94 -2.18 -6.34 -7.90
CA ARG A 94 -2.84 -6.71 -9.17
C ARG A 94 -4.23 -7.31 -8.99
N SER A 95 -4.55 -7.90 -7.83
CA SER A 95 -5.86 -8.52 -7.58
C SER A 95 -7.02 -7.50 -7.42
N ARG A 96 -6.75 -6.19 -7.60
CA ARG A 96 -7.74 -5.09 -7.68
C ARG A 96 -8.80 -5.15 -6.59
N TYR A 97 -8.36 -5.47 -5.37
CA TYR A 97 -9.26 -5.48 -4.23
C TYR A 97 -9.81 -4.09 -3.95
N ILE A 98 -11.11 -4.02 -3.67
CA ILE A 98 -11.75 -2.80 -3.16
C ILE A 98 -11.06 -2.40 -1.86
N ARG A 99 -10.70 -1.13 -1.77
CA ARG A 99 -10.09 -0.52 -0.60
C ARG A 99 -11.04 0.51 -0.03
N THR A 100 -11.08 0.58 1.30
CA THR A 100 -11.89 1.56 2.02
C THR A 100 -10.97 2.50 2.75
N TYR A 101 -11.17 3.80 2.53
CA TYR A 101 -10.39 4.88 3.09
C TYR A 101 -11.26 5.77 3.95
N HIS A 102 -10.71 6.21 5.07
CA HIS A 102 -11.15 7.40 5.79
C HIS A 102 -10.22 8.54 5.41
N VAL A 103 -10.75 9.54 4.71
CA VAL A 103 -10.02 10.70 4.22
C VAL A 103 -10.51 11.92 4.98
N THR A 104 -9.61 12.53 5.74
CA THR A 104 -9.88 13.74 6.52
C THR A 104 -9.58 14.97 5.68
N GLY A 105 -10.56 15.86 5.58
CA GLY A 105 -10.44 17.15 4.92
C GLY A 105 -10.61 18.29 5.91
N GLN A 106 -9.96 19.41 5.61
CA GLN A 106 -10.11 20.67 6.32
C GLN A 106 -10.60 21.75 5.36
N LEU A 107 -11.75 22.36 5.65
CA LEU A 107 -12.37 23.41 4.87
C LEU A 107 -11.67 24.76 5.05
N GLY A 108 -11.86 25.65 4.07
CA GLY A 108 -11.45 27.05 4.11
C GLY A 108 -10.09 27.36 3.51
N ILE A 109 -9.33 26.34 3.09
CA ILE A 109 -7.99 26.51 2.51
C ILE A 109 -7.88 25.64 1.26
N ALA A 110 -7.27 26.16 0.21
CA ALA A 110 -6.88 25.40 -0.97
C ALA A 110 -5.38 25.56 -1.22
N THR A 111 -4.68 24.45 -1.40
CA THR A 111 -3.24 24.39 -1.70
C THR A 111 -3.00 23.73 -3.06
N GLN A 112 -1.80 23.93 -3.61
CA GLN A 112 -1.44 23.45 -4.95
C GLN A 112 -1.41 21.93 -5.09
N ASP A 113 -0.97 21.23 -4.05
CA ASP A 113 -0.82 19.77 -4.00
C ASP A 113 -1.93 19.09 -3.17
N PHE A 114 -2.92 19.88 -2.73
CA PHE A 114 -4.03 19.46 -1.87
C PHE A 114 -3.60 18.94 -0.49
N THR A 115 -2.36 19.19 -0.06
CA THR A 115 -1.86 18.85 1.29
C THR A 115 -1.90 20.09 2.19
N PRO A 116 -1.91 19.93 3.53
CA PRO A 116 -1.83 21.07 4.45
C PRO A 116 -0.47 21.79 4.40
N THR A 117 0.59 21.11 3.97
CA THR A 117 1.96 21.66 3.91
C THR A 117 2.27 22.37 2.59
N GLY A 118 1.45 22.16 1.56
CA GLY A 118 1.68 22.77 0.25
C GLY A 118 1.46 24.27 0.22
N ARG A 119 1.93 24.90 -0.85
CA ARG A 119 1.74 26.34 -1.08
C ARG A 119 0.25 26.66 -1.13
N ILE A 120 -0.18 27.58 -0.27
CA ILE A 120 -1.56 28.09 -0.23
C ILE A 120 -1.84 28.88 -1.51
N ILE A 121 -2.89 28.47 -2.21
CA ILE A 121 -3.42 29.16 -3.40
C ILE A 121 -4.51 30.13 -2.97
N GLN A 122 -5.41 29.68 -2.09
CA GLN A 122 -6.59 30.46 -1.72
C GLN A 122 -7.06 30.13 -0.30
N GLN A 123 -7.55 31.15 0.40
CA GLN A 123 -8.33 31.01 1.62
C GLN A 123 -9.76 31.48 1.36
N MET A 124 -10.74 30.77 1.91
CA MET A 124 -12.16 30.99 1.65
C MET A 124 -12.95 30.79 2.94
N THR A 125 -14.11 31.44 3.04
CA THR A 125 -15.06 31.17 4.14
C THR A 125 -15.74 29.82 3.93
N TYR A 126 -16.28 29.25 5.01
CA TYR A 126 -16.98 27.97 4.99
C TYR A 126 -18.26 27.96 5.85
N ASP A 127 -18.69 29.11 6.38
CA ASP A 127 -19.90 29.23 7.23
C ASP A 127 -21.17 28.78 6.50
N HIS A 128 -21.18 28.89 5.16
CA HIS A 128 -22.27 28.46 4.29
C HIS A 128 -22.26 26.96 3.97
N VAL A 129 -21.29 26.21 4.49
CA VAL A 129 -21.15 24.77 4.26
C VAL A 129 -21.90 24.01 5.35
N THR A 130 -22.96 23.32 4.95
CA THR A 130 -23.76 22.47 5.85
C THR A 130 -23.62 21.00 5.46
N HIS A 131 -23.89 20.09 6.39
CA HIS A 131 -23.90 18.65 6.12
C HIS A 131 -24.80 18.29 4.93
N GLY A 132 -26.02 18.85 4.88
CA GLY A 132 -26.94 18.60 3.77
C GLY A 132 -26.44 19.10 2.41
N LYS A 133 -25.64 20.18 2.39
CA LYS A 133 -24.97 20.63 1.16
C LYS A 133 -23.87 19.65 0.75
N MET A 134 -23.10 19.15 1.71
CA MET A 134 -22.06 18.15 1.48
C MET A 134 -22.65 16.86 0.89
N ASP A 135 -23.72 16.33 1.48
CA ASP A 135 -24.37 15.10 1.00
C ASP A 135 -24.86 15.24 -0.44
N ARG A 136 -25.43 16.40 -0.80
CA ARG A 136 -25.87 16.68 -2.18
C ARG A 136 -24.70 16.64 -3.17
N VAL A 137 -23.56 17.24 -2.82
CA VAL A 137 -22.37 17.22 -3.69
C VAL A 137 -21.77 15.81 -3.76
N ILE A 138 -21.72 15.08 -2.65
CA ILE A 138 -21.28 13.68 -2.62
C ILE A 138 -22.15 12.82 -3.54
N ALA A 139 -23.48 12.95 -3.46
CA ALA A 139 -24.40 12.21 -4.31
C ALA A 139 -24.19 12.51 -5.80
N ALA A 140 -23.99 13.79 -6.15
CA ALA A 140 -23.68 14.20 -7.53
C ALA A 140 -22.34 13.60 -8.01
N MET A 141 -21.30 13.62 -7.17
CA MET A 141 -20.02 12.99 -7.47
C MET A 141 -20.17 11.47 -7.64
N GLN A 142 -20.91 10.79 -6.77
CA GLN A 142 -21.16 9.34 -6.90
C GLN A 142 -21.86 9.00 -8.21
N ALA A 143 -22.89 9.77 -8.60
CA ALA A 143 -23.58 9.57 -9.88
C ALA A 143 -22.61 9.74 -11.08
N SER A 144 -21.69 10.71 -11.01
CA SER A 144 -20.66 10.90 -12.03
C SER A 144 -19.68 9.71 -12.11
N HIS A 145 -19.22 9.19 -10.97
CA HIS A 145 -18.36 8.01 -10.95
C HIS A 145 -19.10 6.75 -11.41
N GLN A 146 -20.39 6.61 -11.08
CA GLN A 146 -21.22 5.51 -11.59
C GLN A 146 -21.33 5.57 -13.10
N LYS A 147 -21.58 6.75 -13.68
CA LYS A 147 -21.56 6.94 -15.14
C LYS A 147 -20.22 6.53 -15.75
N PHE A 148 -19.11 6.97 -15.16
CA PHE A 148 -17.77 6.57 -15.61
C PHE A 148 -17.55 5.06 -15.53
N MET A 149 -18.02 4.39 -14.47
CA MET A 149 -17.91 2.93 -14.34
C MET A 149 -18.59 2.20 -15.50
N PHE A 150 -19.79 2.63 -15.89
CA PHE A 150 -20.50 2.07 -17.04
C PHE A 150 -19.76 2.34 -18.35
N GLU A 151 -19.31 3.57 -18.59
CA GLU A 151 -18.57 3.92 -19.82
C GLU A 151 -17.24 3.15 -19.93
N ALA A 152 -16.57 2.93 -18.79
CA ALA A 152 -15.37 2.12 -18.69
C ALA A 152 -15.60 0.61 -18.87
N THR A 153 -16.83 0.14 -19.10
CA THR A 153 -17.05 -1.25 -19.56
C THR A 153 -17.03 -1.37 -21.08
N GLY A 154 -17.08 -0.25 -21.82
CA GLY A 154 -17.20 -0.25 -23.27
C GLY A 154 -18.56 -0.71 -23.79
N LEU A 155 -19.52 -1.03 -22.90
CA LEU A 155 -20.86 -1.47 -23.26
C LEU A 155 -21.81 -0.28 -23.41
N SER A 156 -22.74 -0.37 -24.36
CA SER A 156 -23.85 0.57 -24.41
C SER A 156 -24.77 0.33 -23.22
N ARG A 157 -25.25 1.41 -22.59
CA ARG A 157 -26.12 1.34 -21.40
C ARG A 157 -27.42 0.56 -21.61
N ASP A 158 -27.91 0.57 -22.85
CA ASP A 158 -29.15 -0.08 -23.25
C ASP A 158 -28.93 -1.51 -23.75
N SER A 159 -27.71 -2.04 -23.68
CA SER A 159 -27.42 -3.42 -24.04
C SER A 159 -27.87 -4.40 -22.95
N GLN A 160 -28.33 -5.56 -23.38
CA GLN A 160 -28.62 -6.70 -22.51
C GLN A 160 -27.39 -7.10 -21.68
N GLU A 161 -26.18 -7.01 -22.24
CA GLU A 161 -24.92 -7.30 -21.56
C GLU A 161 -24.64 -6.33 -20.39
N ALA A 162 -24.93 -5.03 -20.56
CA ALA A 162 -24.80 -4.05 -19.48
C ALA A 162 -25.80 -4.33 -18.33
N TYR A 163 -27.02 -4.75 -18.66
CA TYR A 163 -28.01 -5.17 -17.67
C TYR A 163 -27.57 -6.43 -16.91
N GLU A 164 -27.05 -7.43 -17.62
CA GLU A 164 -26.53 -8.65 -17.02
C GLU A 164 -25.37 -8.38 -16.07
N ILE A 165 -24.38 -7.56 -16.46
CA ILE A 165 -23.27 -7.18 -15.59
C ILE A 165 -23.74 -6.39 -14.36
N ALA A 166 -24.72 -5.50 -14.52
CA ALA A 166 -25.31 -4.77 -13.40
C ALA A 166 -26.10 -5.69 -12.44
N SER A 167 -26.75 -6.74 -12.96
CA SER A 167 -27.54 -7.68 -12.17
C SER A 167 -26.68 -8.65 -11.32
N HIS A 168 -25.44 -8.93 -11.75
CA HIS A 168 -24.51 -9.82 -11.04
C HIS A 168 -23.72 -9.13 -9.91
N GLY A 169 -23.98 -7.83 -9.66
CA GLY A 169 -23.40 -7.08 -8.54
C GLY A 169 -22.65 -5.82 -8.98
N LEU A 170 -21.69 -5.38 -8.16
CA LEU A 170 -20.92 -4.16 -8.45
C LEU A 170 -20.14 -4.30 -9.76
N ILE A 171 -20.44 -3.43 -10.73
CA ILE A 171 -19.79 -3.37 -12.03
C ILE A 171 -18.30 -3.07 -11.83
N ARG A 172 -17.44 -4.02 -12.17
CA ARG A 172 -15.98 -3.85 -12.13
C ARG A 172 -15.48 -3.65 -13.56
N PRO A 173 -14.96 -2.47 -13.92
CA PRO A 173 -14.38 -2.26 -15.23
C PRO A 173 -13.22 -3.23 -15.47
N ASP A 174 -13.33 -4.11 -16.48
CA ASP A 174 -12.29 -5.09 -16.83
C ASP A 174 -11.11 -4.47 -17.60
N ILE A 175 -11.03 -3.13 -17.65
CA ILE A 175 -9.94 -2.48 -18.34
C ILE A 175 -8.69 -2.57 -17.48
N LYS A 176 -7.68 -3.29 -17.99
CA LYS A 176 -6.29 -3.27 -17.51
C LYS A 176 -5.65 -1.87 -17.49
N GLN A 177 -6.35 -0.85 -17.99
CA GLN A 177 -5.99 0.57 -18.00
C GLN A 177 -7.06 1.48 -17.37
N ALA A 178 -8.06 0.93 -16.65
CA ALA A 178 -9.03 1.77 -15.96
C ALA A 178 -8.29 2.61 -14.91
N GLY A 179 -8.43 3.93 -15.03
CA GLY A 179 -8.05 4.89 -14.00
C GLY A 179 -8.75 4.60 -12.66
N PRO A 180 -8.54 5.45 -11.65
CA PRO A 180 -9.14 5.25 -10.34
C PRO A 180 -10.67 5.22 -10.42
N VAL A 181 -11.27 4.22 -9.76
CA VAL A 181 -12.72 4.01 -9.75
C VAL A 181 -13.22 4.10 -8.30
N VAL A 182 -14.23 4.94 -8.09
CA VAL A 182 -14.93 5.09 -6.80
C VAL A 182 -16.28 4.39 -6.89
N PHE A 183 -16.49 3.37 -6.06
CA PHE A 183 -17.75 2.64 -5.93
C PHE A 183 -18.73 3.33 -4.98
N GLY A 184 -18.22 4.01 -3.96
CA GLY A 184 -19.04 4.64 -2.95
C GLY A 184 -18.27 5.70 -2.17
N MET A 185 -18.99 6.75 -1.77
CA MET A 185 -18.46 7.82 -0.94
C MET A 185 -19.56 8.30 0.00
N LYS A 186 -19.22 8.54 1.27
CA LYS A 186 -20.14 9.15 2.24
C LYS A 186 -19.37 10.02 3.22
N CYS A 187 -20.03 11.04 3.77
CA CYS A 187 -19.52 11.73 4.94
C CYS A 187 -19.86 10.90 6.18
N ILE A 188 -18.87 10.63 7.04
CA ILE A 188 -19.07 9.91 8.31
C ILE A 188 -18.91 10.80 9.52
N HIS A 189 -18.29 11.97 9.35
CA HIS A 189 -18.06 12.94 10.40
C HIS A 189 -17.95 14.33 9.77
N PHE A 190 -18.64 15.31 10.33
CA PHE A 190 -18.68 16.67 9.83
C PHE A 190 -18.77 17.64 11.02
N GLU A 191 -17.65 18.26 11.34
CA GLU A 191 -17.52 19.23 12.41
C GLU A 191 -16.60 20.35 11.90
N PRO A 192 -17.16 21.31 11.12
CA PRO A 192 -16.38 22.33 10.43
C PRO A 192 -15.38 23.04 11.35
N PRO A 193 -14.14 23.27 10.89
CA PRO A 193 -13.67 23.09 9.51
C PRO A 193 -13.32 21.65 9.12
N GLU A 194 -13.36 20.69 10.04
CA GLU A 194 -12.95 19.31 9.78
C GLU A 194 -14.10 18.41 9.31
N PHE A 195 -13.80 17.47 8.44
CA PHE A 195 -14.74 16.43 8.03
C PHE A 195 -14.00 15.16 7.61
N ILE A 196 -14.71 14.03 7.63
CA ILE A 196 -14.16 12.73 7.24
C ILE A 196 -15.06 12.07 6.22
N LEU A 197 -14.47 11.71 5.08
CA LEU A 197 -15.10 10.94 4.03
C LEU A 197 -14.70 9.46 4.14
N GLU A 198 -15.69 8.57 4.04
CA GLU A 198 -15.44 7.17 3.76
C GLU A 198 -15.56 6.92 2.26
N ILE A 199 -14.45 6.53 1.63
CA ILE A 199 -14.35 6.31 0.17
C ILE A 199 -14.02 4.86 -0.10
N HIS A 200 -14.78 4.24 -1.01
CA HIS A 200 -14.61 2.85 -1.45
C HIS A 200 -14.13 2.89 -2.90
N SER A 201 -12.88 2.48 -3.15
CA SER A 201 -12.25 2.64 -4.45
C SER A 201 -11.30 1.50 -4.84
N VAL A 202 -10.99 1.43 -6.13
CA VAL A 202 -9.92 0.59 -6.72
C VAL A 202 -9.06 1.43 -7.67
N ASN A 203 -7.83 0.98 -7.90
CA ASN A 203 -6.85 1.62 -8.80
C ASN A 203 -6.56 3.10 -8.45
N GLU A 204 -6.79 3.49 -7.22
CA GLU A 204 -6.52 4.83 -6.69
C GLU A 204 -5.10 5.00 -6.17
N ASP A 205 -4.62 6.24 -6.26
CA ASP A 205 -3.44 6.74 -5.58
C ASP A 205 -3.82 7.77 -4.51
N CYS A 206 -2.86 8.14 -3.67
CA CYS A 206 -3.09 9.14 -2.63
C CYS A 206 -3.46 10.50 -3.24
N THR A 207 -2.84 10.88 -4.35
CA THR A 207 -3.08 12.16 -5.04
C THR A 207 -4.52 12.29 -5.50
N TYR A 208 -5.11 11.23 -6.05
CA TYR A 208 -6.50 11.18 -6.47
C TYR A 208 -7.45 11.31 -5.29
N LEU A 209 -7.19 10.63 -4.17
CA LEU A 209 -8.00 10.78 -2.95
C LEU A 209 -7.97 12.22 -2.43
N ARG A 210 -6.80 12.89 -2.45
CA ARG A 210 -6.71 14.31 -2.10
C ARG A 210 -7.47 15.19 -3.08
N ARG A 211 -7.40 14.88 -4.38
CA ARG A 211 -8.15 15.59 -5.42
C ARG A 211 -9.66 15.46 -5.21
N ILE A 212 -10.17 14.32 -4.75
CA ILE A 212 -11.60 14.17 -4.41
C ILE A 212 -12.01 15.18 -3.35
N VAL A 213 -11.20 15.37 -2.29
CA VAL A 213 -11.46 16.36 -1.24
C VAL A 213 -11.53 17.77 -1.82
N HIS A 214 -10.59 18.10 -2.71
CA HIS A 214 -10.58 19.40 -3.40
C HIS A 214 -11.82 19.60 -4.29
N LEU A 215 -12.20 18.61 -5.09
CA LEU A 215 -13.37 18.66 -5.97
C LEU A 215 -14.68 18.77 -5.17
N LEU A 216 -14.78 18.07 -4.04
CA LEU A 216 -15.91 18.16 -3.13
C LEU A 216 -16.07 19.58 -2.59
N ALA A 217 -14.97 20.18 -2.12
CA ALA A 217 -14.97 21.55 -1.61
C ALA A 217 -15.35 22.57 -2.69
N ALA A 218 -14.81 22.42 -3.89
CA ALA A 218 -15.17 23.25 -5.04
C ALA A 218 -16.67 23.18 -5.36
N GLY A 219 -17.26 21.98 -5.32
CA GLY A 219 -18.71 21.77 -5.47
C GLY A 219 -19.54 22.46 -4.37
N MET A 220 -18.98 22.61 -3.18
CA MET A 220 -19.58 23.37 -2.07
C MET A 220 -19.29 24.88 -2.12
N LYS A 221 -18.53 25.36 -3.12
CA LYS A 221 -18.06 26.74 -3.28
C LYS A 221 -17.14 27.19 -2.12
N THR A 222 -16.19 26.36 -1.75
CA THR A 222 -15.11 26.68 -0.79
C THR A 222 -13.82 25.96 -1.19
N GLY A 223 -12.76 26.12 -0.39
CA GLY A 223 -11.51 25.35 -0.50
C GLY A 223 -11.45 24.23 0.53
N ALA A 224 -10.75 23.15 0.21
CA ALA A 224 -10.31 22.19 1.24
C ALA A 224 -8.95 21.58 0.92
N VAL A 225 -8.24 21.22 1.98
CA VAL A 225 -7.02 20.42 1.94
C VAL A 225 -7.25 19.06 2.58
N CYS A 226 -6.53 18.04 2.12
CA CYS A 226 -6.57 16.71 2.70
C CYS A 226 -5.48 16.56 3.76
N THR A 227 -5.88 16.49 5.02
CA THR A 227 -4.95 16.41 6.16
C THR A 227 -4.47 14.98 6.41
N GLN A 228 -5.35 13.99 6.24
CA GLN A 228 -5.04 12.60 6.56
C GLN A 228 -5.74 11.64 5.61
N ILE A 229 -5.03 10.58 5.21
CA ILE A 229 -5.59 9.43 4.49
C ILE A 229 -5.30 8.18 5.31
N ARG A 230 -6.36 7.52 5.80
CA ARG A 230 -6.26 6.28 6.55
C ARG A 230 -6.96 5.17 5.79
N ARG A 231 -6.21 4.12 5.44
CA ARG A 231 -6.81 2.91 4.84
C ARG A 231 -7.35 2.00 5.95
N ILE A 232 -8.65 1.75 5.92
CA ILE A 232 -9.38 0.93 6.91
C ILE A 232 -9.51 -0.52 6.42
N ARG A 233 -9.59 -0.70 5.11
CA ARG A 233 -9.76 -2.01 4.46
C ARG A 233 -8.94 -2.12 3.19
N TYR A 234 -8.40 -3.30 2.96
CA TYR A 234 -7.77 -3.70 1.71
C TYR A 234 -8.28 -5.10 1.33
N GLY A 235 -9.30 -5.18 0.48
CA GLY A 235 -9.93 -6.45 0.14
C GLY A 235 -10.53 -7.15 1.35
N LYS A 236 -10.01 -8.34 1.68
CA LYS A 236 -10.42 -9.09 2.87
C LYS A 236 -9.69 -8.65 4.15
N PHE A 237 -8.59 -7.89 4.01
CA PHE A 237 -7.86 -7.36 5.16
C PHE A 237 -8.58 -6.14 5.74
N THR A 238 -8.75 -6.13 7.06
CA THR A 238 -9.34 -5.03 7.83
C THR A 238 -8.38 -4.60 8.95
N LEU A 239 -8.70 -3.51 9.65
CA LEU A 239 -7.92 -3.06 10.81
C LEU A 239 -7.79 -4.13 11.92
N ALA A 240 -8.76 -5.02 12.07
CA ALA A 240 -8.69 -6.11 13.06
C ALA A 240 -7.53 -7.09 12.79
N HIS A 241 -7.13 -7.22 11.52
CA HIS A 241 -6.01 -8.06 11.12
C HIS A 241 -4.67 -7.33 11.19
N ALA A 242 -4.67 -6.01 11.44
CA ALA A 242 -3.47 -5.18 11.34
C ALA A 242 -2.63 -5.26 12.62
N LEU A 243 -1.42 -5.77 12.51
CA LEU A 243 -0.51 -5.90 13.64
C LEU A 243 0.06 -4.54 14.05
N LEU A 244 -0.14 -4.17 15.32
CA LEU A 244 0.40 -2.94 15.92
C LEU A 244 1.92 -3.02 16.07
N GLN A 245 2.59 -1.86 16.00
CA GLN A 245 4.05 -1.76 16.07
C GLN A 245 4.67 -2.33 17.36
N LYS A 246 3.92 -2.31 18.46
CA LYS A 246 4.31 -2.92 19.74
C LYS A 246 4.35 -4.45 19.72
N HIS A 247 3.63 -5.07 18.78
CA HIS A 247 3.53 -6.52 18.62
C HIS A 247 4.36 -7.05 17.45
N TRP A 248 5.30 -6.27 16.89
CA TRP A 248 6.22 -6.73 15.85
C TRP A 248 7.30 -7.66 16.43
N LYS A 249 6.86 -8.85 16.85
CA LYS A 249 7.69 -9.98 17.27
C LYS A 249 7.38 -11.18 16.37
N SER A 250 8.36 -12.06 16.17
CA SER A 250 8.25 -13.22 15.30
C SER A 250 7.02 -14.09 15.59
N GLU A 251 6.71 -14.32 16.87
CA GLU A 251 5.54 -15.08 17.32
C GLU A 251 4.22 -14.48 16.81
N HIS A 252 3.97 -13.22 17.12
CA HIS A 252 2.74 -12.53 16.69
C HIS A 252 2.67 -12.34 15.17
N ILE A 253 3.81 -12.24 14.50
CA ILE A 253 3.87 -12.15 13.04
C ILE A 253 3.49 -13.50 12.43
N LEU A 254 3.98 -14.62 12.97
CA LEU A 254 3.58 -15.96 12.54
C LEU A 254 2.08 -16.19 12.73
N ASP A 255 1.54 -15.88 13.91
CA ASP A 255 0.11 -15.95 14.18
C ASP A 255 -0.69 -15.09 13.18
N CYS A 256 -0.18 -13.89 12.88
CA CYS A 256 -0.83 -12.99 11.92
C CYS A 256 -0.76 -13.53 10.49
N ILE A 257 0.37 -14.13 10.08
CA ILE A 257 0.52 -14.79 8.76
C ILE A 257 -0.46 -15.95 8.63
N GLU A 258 -0.58 -16.80 9.64
CA GLU A 258 -1.52 -17.94 9.64
C GLU A 258 -2.97 -17.46 9.53
N ASN A 259 -3.35 -16.47 10.34
CA ASN A 259 -4.67 -15.86 10.29
C ASN A 259 -4.96 -15.16 8.95
N CYS A 260 -3.93 -14.58 8.33
CA CYS A 260 -4.06 -13.92 7.02
C CYS A 260 -4.05 -14.90 5.84
N ARG A 261 -3.66 -16.15 6.03
CA ARG A 261 -3.49 -17.12 4.95
C ARG A 261 -4.79 -17.41 4.20
N SER A 262 -5.92 -17.44 4.91
CA SER A 262 -7.27 -17.63 4.35
C SER A 262 -7.83 -16.37 3.66
N LEU A 263 -7.25 -15.19 3.92
CA LEU A 263 -7.67 -13.91 3.36
C LEU A 263 -7.06 -13.66 1.97
N VAL A 264 -5.98 -14.36 1.63
CA VAL A 264 -5.32 -14.29 0.32
C VAL A 264 -5.86 -15.38 -0.58
N ASP A 265 -6.29 -15.01 -1.79
CA ASP A 265 -6.62 -15.98 -2.82
C ASP A 265 -5.34 -16.39 -3.58
N TRP A 266 -4.72 -17.46 -3.12
CA TRP A 266 -3.45 -17.96 -3.65
C TRP A 266 -3.54 -18.50 -5.09
N ASN A 267 -4.73 -18.91 -5.53
CA ASN A 267 -4.96 -19.43 -6.89
C ASN A 267 -4.90 -18.30 -7.93
N ASN A 268 -5.33 -17.10 -7.57
CA ASN A 268 -5.22 -15.91 -8.41
C ASN A 268 -3.82 -15.30 -8.37
N LEU A 269 -3.11 -15.41 -7.23
CA LEU A 269 -1.76 -14.89 -7.07
C LEU A 269 -0.70 -15.64 -7.90
N SER A 270 -0.86 -16.95 -8.08
CA SER A 270 0.10 -17.82 -8.79
C SER A 270 0.07 -17.63 -10.31
N ARG A 271 -1.09 -17.30 -10.90
CA ARG A 271 -1.22 -16.95 -12.33
C ARG A 271 -0.48 -15.66 -12.70
N ASP A 272 -0.51 -14.66 -11.81
CA ASP A 272 0.12 -13.36 -12.03
C ASP A 272 1.62 -13.34 -11.76
N LEU A 273 2.18 -14.32 -11.05
CA LEU A 273 3.64 -14.43 -10.86
C LEU A 273 4.37 -14.96 -12.10
N GLN A 274 3.65 -15.58 -13.05
CA GLN A 274 4.20 -16.08 -14.31
C GLN A 274 4.22 -15.01 -15.43
N SER A 275 3.43 -13.94 -15.30
CA SER A 275 3.45 -12.79 -16.22
C SER A 275 4.55 -11.81 -15.81
N ASN A 276 5.78 -12.13 -16.24
CA ASN A 276 6.92 -11.23 -16.19
C ASN A 276 6.75 -10.08 -17.18
N GLU A 277 7.36 -8.95 -16.82
CA GLU A 277 7.35 -7.64 -17.50
C GLU A 277 6.11 -6.80 -17.25
N VAL A 278 6.24 -5.75 -16.41
CA VAL A 278 6.02 -4.34 -16.79
C VAL A 278 6.70 -3.44 -15.75
N ASN A 279 7.36 -2.41 -16.27
CA ASN A 279 8.05 -1.33 -15.57
C ASN A 279 7.19 -0.65 -14.51
N PHE A 280 7.77 -0.40 -13.34
CA PHE A 280 7.26 0.61 -12.45
C PHE A 280 7.22 1.93 -13.24
N ILE A 281 6.05 2.57 -13.32
CA ILE A 281 6.06 4.03 -13.35
C ILE A 281 6.81 4.40 -12.09
N LYS A 282 8.03 4.91 -12.26
CA LYS A 282 8.81 5.47 -11.15
C LYS A 282 7.83 6.36 -10.38
N ASP A 283 7.55 6.01 -9.13
CA ASP A 283 7.25 7.04 -8.15
C ASP A 283 8.40 8.03 -8.34
N LYS A 284 8.11 9.19 -8.95
CA LYS A 284 9.00 10.33 -8.80
C LYS A 284 8.97 10.55 -7.31
N GLY A 285 9.98 10.00 -6.64
CA GLY A 285 10.33 10.42 -5.31
C GLY A 285 10.39 11.94 -5.35
N ASP A 286 9.89 12.53 -4.28
CA ASP A 286 10.17 13.89 -3.91
C ASP A 286 11.70 14.08 -3.98
N ASN A 287 12.19 14.49 -5.15
CA ASN A 287 13.52 15.02 -5.33
C ASN A 287 13.44 16.46 -4.83
N GLU A 288 13.40 16.58 -3.53
CA GLU A 288 13.68 17.81 -2.81
C GLU A 288 15.20 17.91 -2.69
N THR A 289 15.86 18.33 -3.78
CA THR A 289 17.19 18.95 -3.79
C THR A 289 17.46 19.47 -5.21
N ASP A 290 17.98 20.70 -5.26
CA ASP A 290 18.58 21.39 -6.41
C ASP A 290 17.63 22.13 -7.37
N LEU A 291 17.33 23.38 -7.01
CA LEU A 291 17.28 24.52 -7.93
C LEU A 291 17.52 25.83 -7.14
N GLU A 292 18.69 25.92 -6.50
CA GLU A 292 19.39 27.20 -6.42
C GLU A 292 20.23 27.38 -7.70
N LYS A 293 20.26 28.61 -8.22
CA LYS A 293 21.06 29.12 -9.35
C LYS A 293 20.48 28.91 -10.76
N LYS A 294 19.55 29.78 -11.14
CA LYS A 294 19.80 30.92 -12.05
C LYS A 294 18.55 31.78 -12.22
#